data_AF-A0A942DMW5-F1
#
_entry.id   AF-A0A942DMW5-F1
#
_cell.length_a   1.000
_cell.length_b   1.000
_cell.length_c   1.000
_cell.angle_alpha   90.00
_cell.angle_beta   90.00
_cell.angle_gamma   90.00
#
_symmetry.space_group_name_H-M   'P 1'
#
loop_
_entity.id
_entity.type
_entity.pdbx_description
1 polymer ?
#
loop_
_entity_poly.entity_id
_entity_poly.type
_entity_poly.pdbx_seq_one_letter_code
_entity_poly.pdbx_strand_id
1 'polypeptide(L)'
;MFTQLMKIMLSVVVFGTMVACSQNTDLRSARATGIATGVTGSGSSSCGTTTQTTGRIYDGGGTSSYTFEQRVKGLLSSSIDPSYFGTISGSSSSTSTGVSMEGHIAFDSSGNLNISQTNLKLTVTDSYVGQTDSTGAVVQAYPINFSSASSGTVNLSAKTFSVVFKDNYGEITVTGSFSSSMATGTVSYANYQTAVAGNYPSSGTLGSFQISTCSFVY
;
A
#
# COMPACT_ATOMS: atom_id res chain seq x y z
N MET A 1 33.26 -29.64 67.07
CA MET A 1 32.65 -28.30 66.91
C MET A 1 32.91 -27.87 65.47
N PHE A 2 31.96 -28.11 64.56
CA PHE A 2 31.09 -27.08 63.93
C PHE A 2 31.94 -25.94 63.33
N THR A 3 31.97 -25.67 62.02
CA THR A 3 30.81 -25.16 61.28
C THR A 3 31.01 -25.30 59.76
N GLN A 4 29.94 -25.69 59.06
CA GLN A 4 29.83 -25.80 57.60
C GLN A 4 29.94 -24.44 56.90
N LEU A 5 30.72 -24.36 55.81
CA LEU A 5 30.63 -23.28 54.82
C LEU A 5 29.44 -23.53 53.89
N MET A 6 28.38 -22.74 54.08
CA MET A 6 27.14 -22.79 53.32
C MET A 6 27.31 -22.05 51.99
N LYS A 7 27.12 -22.78 50.88
CA LYS A 7 27.02 -22.26 49.51
C LYS A 7 25.80 -21.35 49.39
N ILE A 8 26.02 -20.07 49.14
CA ILE A 8 24.95 -19.15 48.70
C ILE A 8 25.04 -19.07 47.17
N MET A 9 24.24 -19.91 46.50
CA MET A 9 23.92 -19.75 45.09
C MET A 9 22.88 -18.65 44.96
N LEU A 10 23.32 -17.48 44.49
CA LEU A 10 22.46 -16.36 44.14
C LEU A 10 21.93 -16.56 42.72
N SER A 11 20.80 -17.26 42.59
CA SER A 11 20.07 -17.37 41.32
C SER A 11 19.31 -16.07 41.06
N VAL A 12 19.90 -15.20 40.23
CA VAL A 12 19.24 -14.00 39.71
C VAL A 12 18.25 -14.45 38.63
N VAL A 13 16.97 -14.52 39.02
CA VAL A 13 15.86 -14.70 38.07
C VAL A 13 15.59 -13.34 37.42
N VAL A 14 16.15 -13.13 36.22
CA VAL A 14 15.79 -12.00 35.37
C VAL A 14 14.40 -12.28 34.80
N PHE A 15 13.37 -11.70 35.41
CA PHE A 15 12.05 -11.61 34.80
C PHE A 15 12.15 -10.66 33.60
N GLY A 16 12.34 -11.23 32.41
CA GLY A 16 12.13 -10.53 31.16
C GLY A 16 10.66 -10.18 31.04
N THR A 17 10.30 -8.94 31.38
CA THR A 17 8.99 -8.39 31.05
C THR A 17 8.92 -8.31 29.53
N MET A 18 8.22 -9.28 28.92
CA MET A 18 7.82 -9.17 27.53
C MET A 18 6.88 -7.97 27.44
N VAL A 19 7.43 -6.84 27.02
CA VAL A 19 6.63 -5.68 26.65
C VAL A 19 5.88 -6.09 25.39
N ALA A 20 4.65 -6.55 25.56
CA ALA A 20 3.70 -6.63 24.47
C ALA A 20 3.43 -5.19 24.03
N CYS A 21 4.15 -4.72 23.00
CA CYS A 21 3.76 -3.50 22.30
C CYS A 21 2.33 -3.72 21.80
N SER A 22 1.36 -3.05 22.40
CA SER A 22 -0.01 -3.06 21.91
C SER A 22 -0.03 -2.36 20.56
N GLN A 23 -0.28 -3.12 19.50
CA GLN A 23 -0.45 -2.55 18.16
C GLN A 23 -1.80 -1.85 18.13
N ASN A 24 -1.81 -0.53 18.32
CA ASN A 24 -3.04 0.26 18.32
C ASN A 24 -3.71 0.19 16.95
N THR A 25 -4.84 -0.52 16.88
CA THR A 25 -5.72 -0.63 15.72
C THR A 25 -6.23 0.72 15.22
N ASP A 26 -6.35 1.71 16.11
CA ASP A 26 -6.75 3.08 15.77
C ASP A 26 -5.76 3.80 14.83
N LEU A 27 -4.47 3.45 14.90
CA LEU A 27 -3.43 4.07 14.06
C LEU A 27 -3.51 3.64 12.59
N ARG A 28 -4.20 2.53 12.29
CA ARG A 28 -4.43 2.05 10.92
C ARG A 28 -5.65 2.70 10.24
N SER A 29 -6.12 3.83 10.77
CA SER A 29 -7.11 4.68 10.10
C SER A 29 -6.54 5.23 8.80
N ALA A 30 -7.36 5.21 7.74
CA ALA A 30 -6.99 5.41 6.35
C ALA A 30 -6.07 6.61 6.05
N ARG A 31 -5.10 6.42 5.15
CA ARG A 31 -4.49 7.54 4.39
C ARG A 31 -5.47 7.91 3.27
N ALA A 32 -6.52 8.64 3.63
CA ALA A 32 -7.57 9.07 2.71
C ALA A 32 -7.54 10.58 2.52
N THR A 33 -7.51 11.04 1.27
CA THR A 33 -7.90 12.40 0.93
C THR A 33 -9.34 12.39 0.47
N GLY A 34 -10.19 13.18 1.13
CA GLY A 34 -11.57 13.46 0.73
C GLY A 34 -12.29 12.24 0.15
N ILE A 35 -12.90 11.42 1.00
CA ILE A 35 -13.96 10.52 0.53
C ILE A 35 -14.97 11.43 -0.16
N ALA A 36 -15.00 11.42 -1.48
CA ALA A 36 -16.16 11.88 -2.21
C ALA A 36 -17.28 10.92 -1.79
N THR A 37 -18.03 11.30 -0.75
CA THR A 37 -19.37 10.78 -0.50
C THR A 37 -20.16 11.05 -1.77
N GLY A 38 -20.18 10.05 -2.66
CA GLY A 38 -20.79 10.14 -3.98
C GLY A 38 -19.82 10.36 -5.13
N VAL A 39 -18.90 9.42 -5.39
CA VAL A 39 -18.60 9.08 -6.80
C VAL A 39 -19.66 8.07 -7.25
N THR A 40 -20.91 8.54 -7.41
CA THR A 40 -21.83 7.93 -8.38
C THR A 40 -21.39 8.38 -9.76
N GLY A 41 -20.22 7.93 -10.19
CA GLY A 41 -19.93 7.82 -11.60
C GLY A 41 -20.81 6.69 -12.13
N SER A 42 -22.01 7.02 -12.59
CA SER A 42 -22.85 6.14 -13.41
C SER A 42 -22.16 5.93 -14.76
N GLY A 43 -21.11 5.13 -14.72
CA GLY A 43 -20.37 4.58 -15.82
C GLY A 43 -19.85 3.25 -15.33
N SER A 44 -20.77 2.32 -15.03
CA SER A 44 -20.41 0.93 -14.76
C SER A 44 -19.78 0.38 -16.03
N SER A 45 -18.46 0.46 -16.15
CA SER A 45 -17.71 -0.39 -17.07
C SER A 45 -17.81 -1.81 -16.52
N SER A 46 -18.93 -2.48 -16.82
CA SER A 46 -19.04 -3.90 -16.57
C SER A 46 -18.10 -4.60 -17.55
N CYS A 47 -16.85 -4.78 -17.14
CA CYS A 47 -16.04 -5.85 -17.69
C CYS A 47 -16.87 -7.13 -17.57
N GLY A 48 -17.26 -7.76 -18.68
CA GLY A 48 -18.19 -8.89 -18.66
C GLY A 48 -17.74 -9.95 -17.65
N THR A 49 -18.48 -10.07 -16.54
CA THR A 49 -18.52 -11.08 -15.45
C THR A 49 -17.27 -11.85 -14.96
N THR A 50 -16.08 -11.73 -15.54
CA THR A 50 -14.89 -12.55 -15.17
C THR A 50 -13.58 -11.77 -15.13
N THR A 51 -13.61 -10.45 -15.29
CA THR A 51 -12.36 -9.68 -15.43
C THR A 51 -11.91 -9.08 -14.10
N GLN A 52 -10.61 -9.22 -13.77
CA GLN A 52 -10.02 -8.71 -12.53
C GLN A 52 -10.19 -7.18 -12.43
N THR A 53 -11.17 -6.74 -11.63
CA THR A 53 -11.37 -5.33 -11.25
C THR A 53 -10.33 -4.85 -10.26
N THR A 54 -9.59 -5.79 -9.65
CA THR A 54 -8.53 -5.53 -8.69
C THR A 54 -7.23 -6.15 -9.21
N GLY A 55 -6.22 -5.32 -9.42
CA GLY A 55 -4.86 -5.74 -9.72
C GLY A 55 -4.04 -5.97 -8.45
N ARG A 56 -2.79 -6.40 -8.64
CA ARG A 56 -1.79 -6.51 -7.57
C ARG A 56 -0.53 -5.77 -7.95
N ILE A 57 0.11 -5.15 -6.96
CA ILE A 57 1.46 -4.64 -7.08
C ILE A 57 2.40 -5.71 -6.54
N TYR A 58 3.40 -6.08 -7.34
CA TYR A 58 4.32 -7.18 -7.05
C TYR A 58 5.77 -6.80 -7.38
N ASP A 59 6.70 -7.60 -6.86
CA ASP A 59 8.12 -7.44 -7.14
C ASP A 59 8.42 -7.94 -8.55
N GLY A 60 8.59 -7.01 -9.50
CA GLY A 60 8.82 -7.33 -10.91
C GLY A 60 10.20 -7.90 -11.23
N GLY A 61 10.96 -8.37 -10.24
CA GLY A 61 12.31 -8.92 -10.43
C GLY A 61 13.39 -7.86 -10.72
N GLY A 62 13.15 -6.59 -10.40
CA GLY A 62 14.14 -5.52 -10.56
C GLY A 62 15.30 -5.62 -9.57
N THR A 63 16.47 -5.09 -9.93
CA THR A 63 17.69 -5.05 -9.09
C THR A 63 17.61 -3.99 -7.97
N SER A 64 16.46 -3.86 -7.31
CA SER A 64 16.31 -2.95 -6.18
C SER A 64 17.14 -3.45 -5.00
N SER A 65 17.92 -2.56 -4.38
CA SER A 65 18.66 -2.86 -3.13
C SER A 65 17.74 -3.13 -1.94
N TYR A 66 16.46 -2.78 -2.03
CA TYR A 66 15.42 -3.01 -1.02
C TYR A 66 14.46 -4.12 -1.43
N THR A 67 14.03 -4.93 -0.46
CA THR A 67 12.96 -5.93 -0.66
C THR A 67 11.62 -5.25 -0.92
N PHE A 68 10.68 -5.93 -1.58
CA PHE A 68 9.32 -5.41 -1.77
C PHE A 68 8.68 -4.92 -0.47
N GLU A 69 8.77 -5.72 0.60
CA GLU A 69 8.23 -5.35 1.92
C GLU A 69 8.84 -4.05 2.44
N GLN A 70 10.16 -3.87 2.33
CA GLN A 70 10.83 -2.63 2.75
C GLN A 70 10.33 -1.43 1.95
N ARG A 71 10.04 -1.59 0.65
CA ARG A 71 9.51 -0.51 -0.19
C ARG A 71 8.07 -0.15 0.17
N VAL A 72 7.22 -1.13 0.48
CA VAL A 72 5.86 -0.89 1.00
C VAL A 72 5.91 -0.19 2.35
N LYS A 73 6.75 -0.67 3.27
CA LYS A 73 6.98 -0.03 4.57
C LYS A 73 7.52 1.39 4.43
N GLY A 74 8.38 1.63 3.44
CA GLY A 74 8.85 2.96 3.06
C GLY A 74 7.71 3.87 2.62
N LEU A 75 6.79 3.42 1.76
CA LEU A 75 5.59 4.17 1.37
C LEU A 75 4.73 4.55 2.58
N LEU A 76 4.49 3.59 3.49
CA LEU A 76 3.61 3.78 4.65
C LEU A 76 4.22 4.65 5.75
N SER A 77 5.56 4.77 5.76
CA SER A 77 6.31 5.54 6.78
C SER A 77 5.92 7.02 6.87
N SER A 78 5.20 7.55 5.88
CA SER A 78 4.69 8.93 5.90
C SER A 78 3.53 9.15 6.87
N SER A 79 2.72 8.13 7.10
CA SER A 79 1.46 8.24 7.85
C SER A 79 1.41 7.35 9.08
N ILE A 80 2.22 6.29 9.14
CA ILE A 80 2.24 5.32 10.24
C ILE A 80 3.65 4.75 10.42
N ASP A 81 4.01 4.39 11.65
CA ASP A 81 5.29 3.73 11.93
C ASP A 81 5.33 2.33 11.25
N PRO A 82 6.34 2.05 10.42
CA PRO A 82 6.44 0.77 9.72
C PRO A 82 6.52 -0.48 10.63
N SER A 83 6.88 -0.32 11.91
CA SER A 83 6.94 -1.42 12.88
C SER A 83 5.57 -2.02 13.21
N TYR A 84 4.47 -1.31 12.93
CA TYR A 84 3.12 -1.83 13.06
C TYR A 84 2.73 -2.84 11.97
N PHE A 85 3.56 -3.08 10.95
CA PHE A 85 3.27 -3.98 9.85
C PHE A 85 4.06 -5.28 9.96
N GLY A 86 3.34 -6.40 9.82
CA GLY A 86 3.94 -7.73 9.70
C GLY A 86 4.58 -7.94 8.33
N THR A 87 4.54 -9.19 7.85
CA THR A 87 5.15 -9.55 6.56
C THR A 87 4.22 -9.20 5.40
N ILE A 88 4.80 -8.68 4.31
CA ILE A 88 4.06 -8.24 3.13
C ILE A 88 4.65 -8.91 1.89
N SER A 89 3.87 -9.79 1.25
CA SER A 89 4.33 -10.51 0.07
C SER A 89 4.41 -9.63 -1.17
N GLY A 90 5.56 -9.67 -1.85
CA GLY A 90 5.73 -9.14 -3.20
C GLY A 90 5.38 -10.13 -4.31
N SER A 91 4.80 -11.28 -4.00
CA SER A 91 4.39 -12.25 -5.02
C SER A 91 3.17 -11.77 -5.81
N SER A 92 3.21 -11.93 -7.13
CA SER A 92 2.07 -11.67 -8.03
C SER A 92 0.90 -12.63 -7.79
N SER A 93 1.14 -13.78 -7.15
CA SER A 93 0.13 -14.83 -6.92
C SER A 93 -0.29 -15.01 -5.46
N SER A 94 0.29 -14.27 -4.51
CA SER A 94 -0.10 -14.35 -3.10
C SER A 94 -1.56 -13.89 -2.92
N THR A 95 -2.34 -14.64 -2.14
CA THR A 95 -3.75 -14.30 -1.84
C THR A 95 -3.95 -13.81 -0.41
N SER A 96 -2.97 -13.97 0.47
CA SER A 96 -3.09 -13.70 1.90
C SER A 96 -2.42 -12.40 2.36
N THR A 97 -1.32 -11.97 1.73
CA THR A 97 -0.66 -10.67 2.01
C THR A 97 -0.19 -10.00 0.71
N GLY A 98 0.07 -8.71 0.75
CA GLY A 98 0.61 -7.90 -0.36
C GLY A 98 -0.11 -6.57 -0.52
N VAL A 99 -0.04 -6.02 -1.72
CA VAL A 99 -0.69 -4.75 -2.06
C VAL A 99 -1.65 -4.96 -3.23
N SER A 100 -2.94 -4.80 -2.98
CA SER A 100 -3.94 -4.76 -4.05
C SER A 100 -4.09 -3.33 -4.58
N MET A 101 -4.45 -3.24 -5.85
CA MET A 101 -4.62 -1.98 -6.56
C MET A 101 -5.97 -1.98 -7.28
N GLU A 102 -6.73 -0.92 -7.05
CA GLU A 102 -7.98 -0.61 -7.73
C GLU A 102 -7.86 0.83 -8.20
N GLY A 103 -8.50 1.19 -9.31
CA GLY A 103 -8.47 2.56 -9.78
C GLY A 103 -9.10 2.70 -11.14
N HIS A 104 -9.18 3.94 -11.59
CA HIS A 104 -9.79 4.33 -12.84
C HIS A 104 -8.98 5.48 -13.44
N ILE A 105 -8.51 5.34 -14.67
CA ILE A 105 -7.85 6.39 -15.45
C ILE A 105 -8.84 6.82 -16.52
N ALA A 106 -9.46 7.97 -16.29
CA ALA A 106 -10.48 8.55 -17.15
C ALA A 106 -9.84 9.50 -18.17
N PHE A 107 -10.28 9.48 -19.42
CA PHE A 107 -9.94 10.53 -20.39
C PHE A 107 -11.19 11.10 -21.09
N ASP A 108 -11.06 12.33 -21.58
CA ASP A 108 -12.13 13.02 -22.31
C ASP A 108 -12.23 12.57 -23.77
N SER A 109 -13.23 13.07 -24.50
CA SER A 109 -13.43 12.79 -25.92
C SER A 109 -12.27 13.25 -26.83
N SER A 110 -11.40 14.11 -26.32
CA SER A 110 -10.21 14.60 -27.01
C SER A 110 -8.95 13.79 -26.65
N GLY A 111 -9.08 12.77 -25.79
CA GLY A 111 -8.00 11.90 -25.35
C GLY A 111 -7.12 12.50 -24.28
N ASN A 112 -7.55 13.59 -23.62
CA ASN A 112 -6.82 14.16 -22.49
C ASN A 112 -7.27 13.51 -21.17
N LEU A 113 -6.36 13.41 -20.22
CA LEU A 113 -6.66 12.87 -18.89
C LEU A 113 -7.72 13.73 -18.17
N ASN A 114 -8.83 13.11 -17.76
CA ASN A 114 -9.80 13.72 -16.86
C ASN A 114 -9.37 13.49 -15.41
N ILE A 115 -8.62 14.46 -14.88
CA ILE A 115 -8.04 14.45 -13.53
C ILE A 115 -9.09 14.17 -12.45
N SER A 116 -10.27 14.80 -12.56
CA SER A 116 -11.34 14.73 -11.55
C SER A 116 -12.05 13.38 -11.46
N GLN A 117 -11.98 12.59 -12.54
CA GLN A 117 -12.59 11.27 -12.63
C GLN A 117 -11.56 10.14 -12.54
N THR A 118 -10.28 10.49 -12.44
CA THR A 118 -9.18 9.54 -12.32
C THR A 118 -8.90 9.28 -10.85
N ASN A 119 -9.04 8.04 -10.37
CA ASN A 119 -8.90 7.70 -8.96
C ASN A 119 -7.99 6.47 -8.75
N LEU A 120 -7.50 6.31 -7.53
CA LEU A 120 -6.63 5.19 -7.13
C LEU A 120 -6.91 4.78 -5.69
N LYS A 121 -7.00 3.47 -5.49
CA LYS A 121 -7.04 2.84 -4.17
C LYS A 121 -6.00 1.74 -4.10
N LEU A 122 -5.10 1.85 -3.14
CA LEU A 122 -4.18 0.78 -2.76
C LEU A 122 -4.63 0.22 -1.42
N THR A 123 -4.66 -1.10 -1.28
CA THR A 123 -4.92 -1.75 0.01
C THR A 123 -3.74 -2.62 0.37
N VAL A 124 -3.09 -2.31 1.49
CA VAL A 124 -1.97 -3.08 2.03
C VAL A 124 -2.49 -4.08 3.05
N THR A 125 -2.25 -5.36 2.77
CA THR A 125 -2.56 -6.48 3.66
C THR A 125 -1.27 -7.14 4.10
N ASP A 126 -0.97 -7.11 5.39
CA ASP A 126 0.17 -7.82 5.98
C ASP A 126 -0.29 -9.03 6.81
N SER A 127 0.67 -9.81 7.33
CA SER A 127 0.39 -11.03 8.09
C SER A 127 -0.48 -10.86 9.34
N TYR A 128 -0.58 -9.66 9.90
CA TYR A 128 -1.41 -9.40 11.08
C TYR A 128 -2.88 -9.15 10.74
N VAL A 129 -3.22 -8.83 9.49
CA VAL A 129 -4.61 -8.55 9.11
C VAL A 129 -5.50 -9.75 9.40
N GLY A 130 -6.65 -9.49 10.04
CA GLY A 130 -7.60 -10.51 10.47
C GLY A 130 -7.26 -11.17 11.82
N GLN A 131 -6.10 -10.89 12.40
CA GLN A 131 -5.76 -11.32 13.77
C GLN A 131 -6.33 -10.34 14.80
N THR A 132 -6.56 -10.83 16.01
CA THR A 132 -6.96 -10.01 17.16
C THR A 132 -5.73 -9.47 17.88
N ASP A 133 -5.66 -8.16 18.10
CA ASP A 133 -4.58 -7.50 18.83
C ASP A 133 -4.73 -7.65 20.35
N SER A 134 -3.79 -7.06 21.11
CA SER A 134 -3.81 -7.09 22.58
C SER A 134 -4.98 -6.33 23.22
N THR A 135 -5.68 -5.50 22.45
CA THR A 135 -6.87 -4.75 22.88
C THR A 135 -8.18 -5.50 22.61
N GLY A 136 -8.10 -6.63 21.90
CA GLY A 136 -9.27 -7.40 21.48
C GLY A 136 -9.85 -6.96 20.13
N ALA A 137 -9.23 -6.00 19.44
CA ALA A 137 -9.68 -5.51 18.15
C ALA A 137 -9.06 -6.33 16.99
N VAL A 138 -9.80 -6.47 15.88
CA VAL A 138 -9.31 -7.16 14.68
C VAL A 138 -8.49 -6.20 13.83
N VAL A 139 -7.24 -6.54 13.56
CA VAL A 139 -6.33 -5.75 12.72
C VAL A 139 -6.87 -5.67 11.30
N GLN A 140 -7.08 -4.44 10.82
CA GLN A 140 -7.58 -4.16 9.48
C GLN A 140 -6.43 -3.97 8.48
N ALA A 141 -6.75 -4.20 7.20
CA ALA A 141 -5.87 -3.80 6.09
C ALA A 141 -5.75 -2.26 6.04
N TYR A 142 -4.64 -1.77 5.51
CA TYR A 142 -4.35 -0.34 5.47
C TYR A 142 -4.66 0.25 4.08
N PRO A 143 -5.72 1.08 3.93
CA PRO A 143 -6.05 1.68 2.65
C PRO A 143 -5.32 3.02 2.42
N ILE A 144 -4.94 3.25 1.16
CA ILE A 144 -4.45 4.53 0.63
C ILE A 144 -5.37 4.92 -0.52
N ASN A 145 -6.11 6.01 -0.35
CA ASN A 145 -7.18 6.40 -1.27
C ASN A 145 -6.96 7.81 -1.83
N PHE A 146 -7.06 7.92 -3.16
CA PHE A 146 -7.09 9.17 -3.90
C PHE A 146 -8.37 9.22 -4.73
N SER A 147 -9.22 10.22 -4.46
CA SER A 147 -10.47 10.43 -5.18
C SER A 147 -10.28 11.11 -6.54
N SER A 148 -9.15 11.79 -6.75
CA SER A 148 -8.75 12.39 -8.01
C SER A 148 -7.24 12.26 -8.23
N ALA A 149 -6.80 12.33 -9.49
CA ALA A 149 -5.39 12.56 -9.81
C ALA A 149 -4.99 14.00 -9.43
N SER A 150 -3.69 14.26 -9.37
CA SER A 150 -3.12 15.60 -9.28
C SER A 150 -2.64 16.10 -10.64
N SER A 151 -2.10 15.21 -11.47
CA SER A 151 -1.62 15.50 -12.83
C SER A 151 -1.44 14.20 -13.61
N GLY A 152 -1.19 14.30 -14.91
CA GLY A 152 -0.79 13.14 -15.72
C GLY A 152 -1.01 13.34 -17.20
N THR A 153 -0.66 12.31 -17.97
CA THR A 153 -0.84 12.24 -19.41
C THR A 153 -1.30 10.85 -19.83
N VAL A 154 -2.06 10.80 -20.92
CA VAL A 154 -2.43 9.57 -21.62
C VAL A 154 -2.11 9.79 -23.10
N ASN A 155 -1.48 8.80 -23.72
CA ASN A 155 -1.24 8.77 -25.16
C ASN A 155 -2.03 7.61 -25.76
N LEU A 156 -3.18 7.90 -26.36
CA LEU A 156 -4.07 6.89 -26.92
C LEU A 156 -3.47 6.19 -28.15
N SER A 157 -2.59 6.85 -28.90
CA SER A 157 -1.93 6.27 -30.07
C SER A 157 -0.86 5.25 -29.68
N ALA A 158 -0.04 5.58 -28.68
CA ALA A 158 0.99 4.70 -28.13
C ALA A 158 0.44 3.73 -27.07
N LYS A 159 -0.80 3.96 -26.61
CA LYS A 159 -1.46 3.28 -25.49
C LYS A 159 -0.62 3.28 -24.21
N THR A 160 -0.12 4.46 -23.85
CA THR A 160 0.67 4.67 -22.63
C THR A 160 0.04 5.72 -21.73
N PHE A 161 0.38 5.68 -20.45
CA PHE A 161 -0.07 6.68 -19.46
C PHE A 161 0.99 6.92 -18.38
N SER A 162 0.88 8.09 -17.76
CA SER A 162 1.64 8.49 -16.57
C SER A 162 0.73 9.37 -15.72
N VAL A 163 0.31 8.88 -14.55
CA VAL A 163 -0.65 9.56 -13.67
C VAL A 163 -0.04 9.75 -12.29
N VAL A 164 -0.15 10.96 -11.75
CA VAL A 164 0.33 11.32 -10.42
C VAL A 164 -0.86 11.54 -9.51
N PHE A 165 -0.88 10.85 -8.38
CA PHE A 165 -1.81 11.04 -7.28
C PHE A 165 -1.05 11.67 -6.11
N LYS A 166 -1.61 12.69 -5.47
CA LYS A 166 -0.91 13.46 -4.43
C LYS A 166 -1.83 13.79 -3.27
N ASP A 167 -1.28 13.73 -2.07
CA ASP A 167 -1.90 14.16 -0.84
C ASP A 167 -0.91 14.93 0.05
N ASN A 168 -1.28 15.16 1.32
CA ASN A 168 -0.44 15.84 2.29
C ASN A 168 0.79 15.02 2.72
N TYR A 169 0.80 13.71 2.47
CA TYR A 169 1.87 12.80 2.90
C TYR A 169 2.92 12.59 1.80
N GLY A 170 2.53 12.73 0.53
CA GLY A 170 3.41 12.46 -0.61
C GLY A 170 2.66 12.33 -1.92
N GLU A 171 3.31 11.68 -2.86
CA GLU A 171 2.76 11.35 -4.18
C GLU A 171 2.98 9.88 -4.53
N ILE A 172 2.06 9.34 -5.32
CA ILE A 172 2.15 8.04 -5.98
C ILE A 172 2.06 8.30 -7.48
N THR A 173 3.05 7.80 -8.22
CA THR A 173 3.06 7.89 -9.68
C THR A 173 2.83 6.50 -10.26
N VAL A 174 1.84 6.39 -11.14
CA VAL A 174 1.50 5.17 -11.87
C VAL A 174 1.82 5.39 -13.34
N THR A 175 2.80 4.66 -13.86
CA THR A 175 3.19 4.70 -15.27
C THR A 175 2.94 3.34 -15.90
N GLY A 176 2.57 3.31 -17.18
CA GLY A 176 2.35 2.04 -17.84
C GLY A 176 1.88 2.15 -19.28
N SER A 177 1.49 1.01 -19.79
CA SER A 177 0.84 0.83 -21.08
C SER A 177 -0.40 -0.01 -20.94
N PHE A 178 -1.27 0.04 -21.93
CA PHE A 178 -2.49 -0.75 -21.96
C PHE A 178 -2.76 -1.36 -23.34
N SER A 179 -3.38 -2.53 -23.33
CA SER A 179 -3.93 -3.19 -24.51
C SER A 179 -5.46 -3.20 -24.43
N SER A 180 -6.13 -3.95 -25.30
CA SER A 180 -7.57 -4.17 -25.17
C SER A 180 -7.95 -5.02 -23.95
N SER A 181 -7.01 -5.74 -23.34
CA SER A 181 -7.29 -6.67 -22.24
C SER A 181 -6.66 -6.26 -20.91
N MET A 182 -5.41 -5.81 -20.93
CA MET A 182 -4.62 -5.55 -19.72
C MET A 182 -3.91 -4.20 -19.78
N ALA A 183 -3.90 -3.51 -18.64
CA ALA A 183 -2.97 -2.44 -18.32
C ALA A 183 -1.84 -3.01 -17.44
N THR A 184 -0.61 -2.65 -17.77
CA THR A 184 0.59 -3.08 -17.06
C THR A 184 1.54 -1.92 -16.88
N GLY A 185 2.29 -1.93 -15.79
CA GLY A 185 3.19 -0.82 -15.53
C GLY A 185 3.90 -0.89 -14.20
N THR A 186 4.27 0.27 -13.70
CA THR A 186 5.04 0.47 -12.48
C THR A 186 4.36 1.50 -11.59
N VAL A 187 4.40 1.23 -10.29
CA VAL A 187 3.99 2.19 -9.25
C VAL A 187 5.23 2.67 -8.52
N SER A 188 5.42 3.97 -8.45
CA SER A 188 6.45 4.62 -7.62
C SER A 188 5.81 5.58 -6.62
N TYR A 189 6.57 5.94 -5.60
CA TYR A 189 6.12 6.88 -4.58
C TYR A 189 7.25 7.80 -4.14
N ALA A 190 6.85 8.96 -3.65
CA ALA A 190 7.71 9.85 -2.89
C ALA A 190 6.93 10.41 -1.70
N ASN A 191 7.40 10.15 -0.50
CA ASN A 191 6.86 10.76 0.71
C ASN A 191 7.53 12.12 0.92
N TYR A 192 6.77 13.08 1.44
CA TYR A 192 7.29 14.40 1.82
C TYR A 192 7.55 14.53 3.32
N GLN A 193 6.98 13.62 4.11
CA GLN A 193 7.11 13.58 5.56
C GLN A 193 7.21 12.15 6.07
N THR A 194 7.47 12.00 7.38
CA THR A 194 7.48 10.73 8.09
C THR A 194 6.64 10.82 9.37
N ALA A 195 5.97 9.73 9.72
CA ALA A 195 5.25 9.60 10.97
C ALA A 195 6.17 9.36 12.18
N VAL A 196 7.42 8.92 11.94
CA VAL A 196 8.39 8.65 13.00
C VAL A 196 9.36 9.81 13.12
N ALA A 197 9.37 10.49 14.27
CA ALA A 197 10.27 11.60 14.52
C ALA A 197 11.74 11.16 14.36
N GLY A 198 12.51 11.95 13.59
CA GLY A 198 13.93 11.67 13.33
C GLY A 198 14.22 10.79 12.10
N ASN A 199 13.19 10.24 11.45
CA ASN A 199 13.36 9.57 10.16
C ASN A 199 13.34 10.57 8.98
N TYR A 200 13.81 10.13 7.81
CA TYR A 200 13.80 10.91 6.57
C TYR A 200 12.68 10.46 5.63
N PRO A 201 12.12 11.37 4.81
CA PRO A 201 11.14 10.98 3.80
C PRO A 201 11.70 9.91 2.84
N SER A 202 10.86 8.94 2.48
CA SER A 202 11.23 7.79 1.66
C SER A 202 10.65 7.93 0.24
N SER A 203 11.38 7.45 -0.76
CA SER A 203 10.92 7.41 -2.15
C SER A 203 11.48 6.21 -2.89
N GLY A 204 10.76 5.71 -3.89
CA GLY A 204 11.26 4.67 -4.77
C GLY A 204 10.17 4.02 -5.61
N THR A 205 10.56 2.99 -6.34
CA THR A 205 9.62 2.14 -7.08
C THR A 205 9.03 1.10 -6.14
N LEU A 206 7.70 1.11 -5.94
CA LEU A 206 7.01 0.13 -5.13
C LEU A 206 7.09 -1.26 -5.79
N GLY A 207 6.68 -1.34 -7.05
CA GLY A 207 6.69 -2.57 -7.83
C GLY A 207 5.99 -2.42 -9.18
N SER A 208 5.81 -3.55 -9.85
CA SER A 208 5.06 -3.65 -11.10
C SER A 208 3.61 -4.01 -10.81
N PHE A 209 2.70 -3.67 -11.72
CA PHE A 209 1.30 -4.07 -11.63
C PHE A 209 0.78 -4.62 -12.95
N GLN A 210 -0.29 -5.38 -12.84
CA GLN A 210 -1.12 -5.84 -13.93
C GLN A 210 -2.58 -5.81 -13.48
N ILE A 211 -3.44 -5.20 -14.29
CA ILE A 211 -4.87 -5.05 -14.04
C ILE A 211 -5.60 -5.07 -15.39
N SER A 212 -6.88 -5.41 -15.42
CA SER A 212 -7.61 -5.36 -16.68
C SER A 212 -7.80 -3.94 -17.18
N THR A 213 -7.67 -3.73 -18.50
CA THR A 213 -7.90 -2.42 -19.10
C THR A 213 -9.32 -1.93 -18.85
N CYS A 214 -10.34 -2.79 -18.99
CA CYS A 214 -11.74 -2.35 -18.91
C CYS A 214 -12.15 -1.83 -17.52
N SER A 215 -11.43 -2.23 -16.46
CA SER A 215 -11.65 -1.74 -15.09
C SER A 215 -10.77 -0.54 -14.76
N PHE A 216 -9.66 -0.36 -15.48
CA PHE A 216 -8.61 0.58 -15.09
C PHE A 216 -8.42 1.78 -16.04
N VAL A 217 -8.74 1.65 -17.32
CA VAL A 217 -8.53 2.69 -18.34
C VAL A 217 -9.81 2.82 -19.18
N TYR A 218 -10.43 4.01 -19.18
CA TYR A 218 -11.68 4.26 -19.89
C TYR A 218 -11.79 5.69 -20.44
#